data_AF-A0A7C1VJE0-F1
#
_entry.id   AF-A0A7C1VJE0-F1
#
_cell.length_a   1.000
_cell.length_b   1.000
_cell.length_c   1.000
_cell.angle_alpha   90.00
_cell.angle_beta   90.00
_cell.angle_gamma   90.00
#
_symmetry.space_group_name_H-M   'P 1'
#
loop_
_entity.id
_entity.type
_entity.pdbx_description
1 polymer ?
#
loop_
_entity_poly.entity_id
_entity_poly.type
_entity_poly.pdbx_seq_one_letter_code
_entity_poly.pdbx_strand_id
1 'polypeptide(L)'
;MRRIQISGIRGKGKFTVVPNDVFGELNKYIWHLDSKGYAVRWSRGDRKNRKHIYVHRVVNNTPEGLETDHIDGDKLNNLRENLRSVTHSQNCRNRKFVNTSGYRGVSWHQGKWRATITINGKHKHLGYFDNKRLAYEKYCETLESVWLSTTLS
;
A
#
# COMPACT_ATOMS: atom_id res chain seq x y z
N MET A 1 -19.13 -5.01 -9.34
CA MET A 1 -17.94 -5.79 -8.93
C MET A 1 -18.18 -7.27 -9.18
N ARG A 2 -17.10 -8.03 -9.45
CA ARG A 2 -17.12 -9.51 -9.57
C ARG A 2 -16.02 -10.11 -8.70
N ARG A 3 -16.14 -11.41 -8.41
CA ARG A 3 -15.18 -12.17 -7.59
C ARG A 3 -14.51 -13.24 -8.43
N ILE A 4 -13.19 -13.38 -8.29
CA ILE A 4 -12.40 -14.46 -8.87
C ILE A 4 -11.83 -15.29 -7.73
N GLN A 5 -12.05 -16.60 -7.76
CA GLN A 5 -11.55 -17.51 -6.73
C GLN A 5 -10.03 -17.64 -6.79
N ILE A 6 -9.37 -17.64 -5.62
CA ILE A 6 -7.94 -17.85 -5.53
C ILE A 6 -7.65 -19.34 -5.31
N SER A 7 -6.73 -19.88 -6.08
CA SER A 7 -6.33 -21.29 -6.07
C SER A 7 -5.14 -21.56 -5.12
N GLY A 8 -4.94 -22.83 -4.80
CA GLY A 8 -3.88 -23.33 -3.93
C GLY A 8 -4.25 -23.28 -2.44
N ILE A 9 -3.38 -23.85 -1.62
CA ILE A 9 -3.62 -24.03 -0.17
C ILE A 9 -3.90 -22.69 0.53
N ARG A 10 -3.09 -21.66 0.23
CA ARG A 10 -3.25 -20.30 0.79
C ARG A 10 -4.52 -19.59 0.29
N GLY A 11 -5.04 -20.00 -0.87
CA GLY A 11 -6.19 -19.41 -1.53
C GLY A 11 -7.53 -20.08 -1.18
N LYS A 12 -7.53 -21.22 -0.49
CA LYS A 12 -8.75 -21.98 -0.18
C LYS A 12 -9.80 -21.09 0.49
N GLY A 13 -10.97 -20.97 -0.13
CA GLY A 13 -12.09 -20.15 0.36
C GLY A 13 -11.91 -18.63 0.18
N LYS A 14 -10.85 -18.17 -0.48
CA LYS A 14 -10.58 -16.74 -0.72
C LYS A 14 -10.89 -16.35 -2.16
N PHE A 15 -11.26 -15.08 -2.32
CA PHE A 15 -11.59 -14.49 -3.60
C PHE A 15 -10.94 -13.11 -3.70
N THR A 16 -10.49 -12.74 -4.90
CA THR A 16 -10.18 -11.34 -5.21
C THR A 16 -11.40 -10.67 -5.82
N VAL A 17 -11.68 -9.44 -5.40
CA VAL A 17 -12.72 -8.59 -5.98
C VAL A 17 -12.11 -7.76 -7.10
N VAL A 18 -12.80 -7.65 -8.24
CA VAL A 18 -12.36 -6.86 -9.41
C VAL A 18 -13.53 -6.10 -10.05
N PRO A 19 -13.25 -5.02 -10.82
CA PRO A 19 -14.26 -4.33 -11.63
C PRO A 19 -14.89 -5.24 -12.69
N ASN A 20 -16.12 -4.92 -13.10
CA ASN A 20 -16.90 -5.77 -14.01
C ASN A 20 -16.27 -5.82 -15.42
N ASP A 21 -15.73 -4.71 -15.89
CA ASP A 21 -15.19 -4.53 -17.25
C ASP A 21 -13.89 -5.31 -17.49
N VAL A 22 -13.10 -5.58 -16.46
CA VAL A 22 -11.87 -6.39 -16.54
C VAL A 22 -12.07 -7.85 -16.14
N PHE A 23 -13.24 -8.20 -15.59
CA PHE A 23 -13.52 -9.54 -15.08
C PHE A 23 -13.36 -10.61 -16.16
N GLY A 24 -13.91 -10.38 -17.35
CA GLY A 24 -13.84 -11.33 -18.47
C GLY A 24 -12.41 -11.72 -18.85
N GLU A 25 -11.49 -10.76 -18.84
CA GLU A 25 -10.08 -11.02 -19.14
C GLU A 25 -9.35 -11.71 -17.99
N LEU A 26 -9.58 -11.28 -16.75
CA LEU A 26 -8.88 -11.81 -15.58
C LEU A 26 -9.36 -13.22 -15.21
N ASN A 27 -10.63 -13.55 -15.45
CA ASN A 27 -11.23 -14.84 -15.10
C ASN A 27 -10.77 -16.00 -16.02
N LYS A 28 -10.04 -15.70 -17.11
CA LYS A 28 -9.41 -16.72 -17.98
C LYS A 28 -8.21 -17.41 -17.32
N TYR A 29 -7.75 -16.90 -16.19
CA TYR A 29 -6.50 -17.33 -15.55
C TYR A 29 -6.75 -17.86 -14.14
N ILE A 30 -5.89 -18.80 -13.73
CA ILE A 30 -5.80 -19.25 -12.35
C ILE A 30 -4.88 -18.30 -11.58
N TRP A 31 -5.39 -17.79 -10.46
CA TRP A 31 -4.66 -16.88 -9.57
C TRP A 31 -4.31 -17.59 -8.27
N HIS A 32 -3.17 -17.23 -7.68
CA HIS A 32 -2.68 -17.74 -6.41
C HIS A 32 -2.32 -16.59 -5.46
N LEU A 33 -2.20 -16.87 -4.16
CA LEU A 33 -1.61 -15.90 -3.23
C LEU A 33 -0.09 -16.00 -3.24
N ASP A 34 0.58 -14.86 -3.39
CA ASP A 34 2.00 -14.76 -3.07
C ASP A 34 2.26 -14.77 -1.55
N SER A 35 3.53 -14.73 -1.13
CA SER A 35 3.88 -14.70 0.29
C SER A 35 3.42 -13.43 1.02
N LYS A 36 3.14 -12.35 0.28
CA LYS A 36 2.64 -11.09 0.82
C LYS A 36 1.10 -11.05 0.86
N GLY A 37 0.41 -12.00 0.24
CA GLY A 37 -1.06 -12.06 0.19
C GLY A 37 -1.69 -11.34 -1.00
N TYR A 38 -0.92 -11.02 -2.05
CA TYR A 38 -1.47 -10.51 -3.31
C TYR A 38 -1.91 -11.65 -4.23
N ALA A 39 -2.97 -11.41 -4.99
CA ALA A 39 -3.38 -12.29 -6.08
C ALA A 39 -2.41 -12.17 -7.27
N VAL A 40 -1.74 -13.27 -7.60
CA VAL A 40 -0.68 -13.36 -8.61
C VAL A 40 -0.84 -14.55 -9.54
N ARG A 41 -0.27 -14.43 -10.73
CA ARG A 41 -0.03 -15.55 -11.64
C ARG A 41 1.36 -15.42 -12.27
N TRP A 42 1.84 -16.49 -12.86
CA TRP A 42 3.02 -16.44 -13.73
C TRP A 42 2.64 -15.92 -15.13
N SER A 43 3.54 -15.18 -15.76
CA SER A 43 3.47 -14.91 -17.19
C SER A 43 3.60 -16.22 -17.97
N ARG A 44 3.04 -16.25 -19.19
CA ARG A 44 3.28 -17.35 -20.12
C ARG A 44 4.71 -17.26 -20.67
N GLY A 45 5.31 -18.39 -21.04
CA GLY A 45 6.65 -18.47 -21.62
C GLY A 45 7.63 -19.31 -20.80
N ASP A 46 8.92 -19.21 -21.15
CA ASP A 46 9.99 -20.02 -20.57
C ASP A 46 10.07 -19.90 -19.05
N ARG A 47 10.26 -21.03 -18.39
CA ARG A 47 10.38 -21.10 -16.92
C ARG A 47 11.52 -20.22 -16.38
N LYS A 48 12.58 -19.99 -17.16
CA LYS A 48 13.70 -19.10 -16.78
C LYS A 48 13.33 -17.62 -16.79
N ASN A 49 12.38 -17.20 -17.62
CA ASN A 49 12.05 -15.79 -17.87
C ASN A 49 10.64 -15.40 -17.39
N ARG A 50 9.88 -16.32 -16.80
CA ARG A 50 8.54 -16.02 -16.29
C ARG A 50 8.59 -14.97 -15.18
N LYS A 51 7.67 -14.01 -15.24
CA LYS A 51 7.50 -12.95 -14.24
C LYS A 51 6.17 -13.12 -13.52
N HIS A 52 6.06 -12.57 -12.31
CA HIS A 52 4.76 -12.44 -11.66
C HIS A 52 3.94 -11.34 -12.32
N ILE A 53 2.66 -11.65 -12.57
CA ILE A 53 1.63 -10.70 -12.96
C ILE A 53 0.67 -10.59 -11.78
N TYR A 54 0.42 -9.36 -11.34
CA TYR A 54 -0.39 -9.05 -10.17
C TYR A 54 -1.75 -8.50 -10.60
N VAL A 55 -2.84 -8.96 -10.00
CA VAL A 55 -4.19 -8.47 -10.30
C VAL A 55 -4.27 -6.95 -10.13
N HIS A 56 -3.81 -6.42 -8.99
CA HIS A 56 -3.86 -4.99 -8.68
C HIS A 56 -3.16 -4.13 -9.75
N ARG A 57 -2.00 -4.59 -10.28
CA ARG A 57 -1.26 -3.82 -11.29
C ARG A 57 -2.01 -3.76 -12.62
N VAL A 58 -2.64 -4.87 -13.00
CA VAL A 58 -3.44 -4.95 -14.23
C VAL A 58 -4.67 -4.04 -14.11
N VAL A 59 -5.40 -4.11 -13.00
CA VAL A 59 -6.60 -3.28 -12.82
C VAL A 59 -6.27 -1.79 -12.74
N ASN A 60 -5.19 -1.44 -12.02
CA ASN A 60 -4.76 -0.07 -11.84
C ASN A 60 -3.92 0.48 -13.01
N ASN A 61 -3.65 -0.32 -14.05
CA ASN A 61 -2.75 0.04 -15.16
C ASN A 61 -1.44 0.71 -14.67
N THR A 62 -0.80 0.09 -13.67
CA THR A 62 0.28 0.76 -12.94
C THR A 62 1.53 0.93 -13.80
N PRO A 63 2.00 2.18 -14.01
CA PRO A 63 3.19 2.46 -14.79
C PRO A 63 4.44 1.74 -14.27
N GLU A 64 5.41 1.54 -15.16
CA GLU A 64 6.74 1.06 -14.76
C GLU A 64 7.40 2.06 -13.79
N GLY A 65 8.17 1.56 -12.83
CA GLY A 65 8.76 2.37 -11.76
C GLY A 65 7.82 2.76 -10.61
N LEU A 66 6.50 2.58 -10.76
CA LEU A 66 5.52 2.81 -9.70
C LEU A 66 4.99 1.50 -9.09
N GLU A 67 4.44 1.61 -7.89
CA GLU A 67 3.75 0.54 -7.16
C GLU A 67 2.25 0.83 -7.08
N THR A 68 1.43 -0.22 -6.98
CA THR A 68 0.01 -0.07 -6.66
C THR A 68 -0.17 -0.21 -5.16
N ASP A 69 -0.77 0.79 -4.54
CA ASP A 69 -1.15 0.78 -3.13
C ASP A 69 -2.67 0.62 -2.98
N HIS A 70 -3.08 -0.15 -1.97
CA HIS A 70 -4.47 -0.41 -1.63
C HIS A 70 -4.88 0.55 -0.52
N ILE A 71 -5.86 1.42 -0.80
CA ILE A 71 -6.26 2.49 0.12
C ILE A 71 -6.79 1.92 1.45
N ASP A 72 -7.58 0.85 1.41
CA ASP A 72 -8.10 0.17 2.59
C ASP A 72 -7.08 -0.78 3.28
N GLY A 73 -6.04 -1.18 2.56
CA GLY A 73 -5.04 -2.17 2.95
C GLY A 73 -5.46 -3.64 2.71
N ASP A 74 -6.63 -3.90 2.12
CA ASP A 74 -7.05 -5.22 1.70
C ASP A 74 -6.51 -5.55 0.30
N LYS A 75 -5.52 -6.44 0.26
CA LYS A 75 -4.80 -6.86 -0.95
C LYS A 75 -5.68 -7.63 -1.94
N LEU A 76 -6.86 -8.09 -1.52
CA LEU A 76 -7.83 -8.80 -2.35
C LEU A 76 -8.97 -7.89 -2.83
N ASN A 77 -9.06 -6.65 -2.33
CA ASN A 77 -9.96 -5.63 -2.86
C ASN A 77 -9.30 -4.87 -4.01
N ASN A 78 -9.40 -5.39 -5.23
CA ASN A 78 -8.76 -4.82 -6.42
C ASN A 78 -9.71 -3.97 -7.27
N LEU A 79 -10.61 -3.22 -6.63
CA LEU A 79 -11.46 -2.22 -7.28
C LEU A 79 -10.66 -0.94 -7.56
N ARG A 80 -10.92 -0.25 -8.68
CA ARG A 80 -10.09 0.90 -9.11
C ARG A 80 -10.11 2.03 -8.09
N GLU A 81 -11.27 2.31 -7.52
CA GLU A 81 -11.48 3.28 -6.46
C GLU A 81 -10.70 2.97 -5.18
N ASN A 82 -10.22 1.73 -5.00
CA ASN A 82 -9.39 1.30 -3.89
C ASN A 82 -7.89 1.24 -4.23
N LEU A 83 -7.50 1.53 -5.47
CA LEU A 83 -6.11 1.43 -5.95
C LEU A 83 -5.56 2.81 -6.29
N ARG A 84 -4.26 3.00 -6.04
CA ARG A 84 -3.53 4.17 -6.49
C ARG A 84 -2.11 3.82 -6.90
N SER A 85 -1.61 4.51 -7.91
CA SER A 85 -0.19 4.45 -8.28
C SER A 85 0.62 5.36 -7.37
N VAL A 86 1.61 4.80 -6.69
CA VAL A 86 2.48 5.50 -5.76
C VAL A 86 3.94 5.15 -6.05
N THR A 87 4.84 6.07 -5.74
CA THR A 87 6.27 5.73 -5.66
C THR A 87 6.52 4.78 -4.48
N HIS A 88 7.63 4.04 -4.52
CA HIS A 88 8.04 3.19 -3.40
C HIS A 88 8.10 3.97 -2.07
N SER A 89 8.60 5.21 -2.10
CA SER A 89 8.71 6.08 -0.93
C SER A 89 7.34 6.47 -0.35
N GLN A 90 6.37 6.77 -1.22
CA GLN A 90 4.99 7.06 -0.86
C GLN A 90 4.30 5.80 -0.32
N ASN A 91 4.49 4.64 -0.95
CA ASN A 91 3.94 3.38 -0.43
C ASN A 91 4.47 3.09 0.99
N CYS A 92 5.79 3.17 1.18
CA CYS A 92 6.42 3.02 2.50
C CYS A 92 5.91 4.03 3.53
N ARG A 93 5.44 5.21 3.08
CA ARG A 93 4.81 6.21 3.94
C ARG A 93 3.36 5.90 4.27
N ASN A 94 2.63 5.31 3.35
CA ASN A 94 1.22 4.98 3.48
C ASN A 94 0.98 3.67 4.22
N ARG A 95 2.00 2.80 4.36
CA ARG A 95 1.89 1.58 5.17
C ARG A 95 1.39 1.91 6.58
N LYS A 96 0.31 1.23 6.99
CA LYS A 96 -0.19 1.26 8.38
C LYS A 96 0.97 0.91 9.32
N PHE A 97 1.27 1.81 10.25
CA PHE A 97 2.33 1.60 11.22
C PHE A 97 1.83 0.61 12.27
N VAL A 98 2.55 -0.52 12.40
CA VAL A 98 2.27 -1.57 13.40
C VAL A 98 2.82 -1.18 14.78
N ASN A 99 3.08 0.11 15.02
CA ASN A 99 3.46 0.57 16.34
C ASN A 99 2.21 0.68 17.22
N THR A 100 2.40 0.74 18.53
CA THR A 100 1.31 0.83 19.52
C THR A 100 0.41 2.05 19.33
N SER A 101 0.84 3.07 18.57
CA SER A 101 0.04 4.26 18.28
C SER A 101 -0.90 4.09 17.08
N GLY A 102 -0.57 3.21 16.14
CA GLY A 102 -1.23 3.10 14.82
C GLY A 102 -0.88 4.21 13.83
N TYR A 103 -0.04 5.18 14.21
CA TYR A 103 0.32 6.36 13.43
C TYR A 103 1.82 6.46 13.16
N ARG A 104 2.21 6.86 11.93
CA ARG A 104 3.61 7.09 11.56
C ARG A 104 4.19 8.24 12.36
N GLY A 105 5.43 8.08 12.83
CA GLY A 105 6.15 9.16 13.52
C GLY A 105 5.58 9.47 14.91
N VAL A 106 4.55 8.76 15.35
CA VAL A 106 3.91 8.93 16.65
C VAL A 106 4.28 7.77 17.56
N SER A 107 4.65 8.08 18.80
CA SER A 107 4.99 7.10 19.83
C SER A 107 4.59 7.63 21.20
N TRP A 108 4.16 6.74 22.11
CA TRP A 108 3.96 7.13 23.51
C TRP A 108 5.31 7.32 24.19
N HIS A 109 5.48 8.41 24.93
CA HIS A 109 6.72 8.75 25.63
C HIS A 109 6.40 9.53 26.90
N GLN A 110 6.75 8.98 28.07
CA GLN A 110 6.65 9.64 29.38
C GLN A 110 5.30 10.35 29.62
N GLY A 111 4.19 9.67 29.35
CA GLY A 111 2.86 10.22 29.61
C GLY A 111 2.30 11.13 28.50
N LYS A 112 3.02 11.33 27.39
CA LYS A 112 2.55 12.11 26.24
C LYS A 112 2.77 11.39 24.90
N TRP A 113 1.99 11.77 23.89
CA TRP A 113 2.20 11.35 22.51
C TRP A 113 3.28 12.21 21.87
N ARG A 114 4.40 11.60 21.50
CA ARG A 114 5.53 12.25 20.84
C ARG A 114 5.41 12.13 19.33
N ALA A 115 5.55 13.24 18.61
CA ALA A 115 5.66 13.27 17.15
C ALA A 115 7.12 13.49 16.71
N THR A 116 7.57 12.73 15.70
CA THR A 116 8.92 12.78 15.15
C THR A 116 8.91 12.52 13.64
N ILE A 117 9.83 13.14 12.91
CA ILE A 117 10.01 12.96 11.47
C ILE A 117 11.49 12.90 11.12
N THR A 118 11.86 12.20 10.05
CA THR A 118 13.21 12.21 9.49
C THR A 118 13.18 12.93 8.15
N ILE A 119 14.00 13.97 7.99
CA ILE A 119 14.10 14.78 6.77
C ILE A 119 15.57 14.82 6.38
N ASN A 120 15.91 14.44 5.14
CA ASN A 120 17.29 14.41 4.63
C ASN A 120 18.27 13.68 5.58
N GLY A 121 17.83 12.53 6.12
CA GLY A 121 18.59 11.72 7.08
C GLY A 121 18.67 12.28 8.50
N LYS A 122 18.17 13.49 8.77
CA LYS A 122 18.17 14.11 10.09
C LYS A 122 16.85 13.88 10.82
N HIS A 123 16.92 13.36 12.04
CA HIS A 123 15.77 13.21 12.91
C HIS A 123 15.36 14.55 13.51
N LYS A 124 14.07 14.87 13.44
CA LYS A 124 13.46 16.08 14.00
C LYS A 124 12.31 15.71 14.94
N HIS A 125 12.35 16.27 16.14
CA HIS A 125 11.26 16.22 17.10
C HIS A 125 10.25 17.32 16.77
N LEU A 126 8.97 16.96 16.71
CA LEU A 126 7.87 17.86 16.34
C LEU A 126 7.04 18.32 17.54
N GLY A 127 7.24 17.71 18.71
CA GLY A 127 6.57 18.06 19.95
C GLY A 127 5.95 16.88 20.69
N TYR A 128 5.35 17.20 21.82
CA TYR A 128 4.56 16.30 22.66
C TYR A 128 3.11 16.77 22.69
N PHE A 129 2.18 15.82 22.69
CA PHE A 129 0.74 16.06 22.58
C PHE A 129 0.00 15.17 23.55
N ASP A 130 -1.14 15.63 24.04
CA ASP A 130 -1.96 14.83 24.95
C ASP A 130 -2.82 13.80 24.19
N ASN A 131 -2.92 13.94 22.87
CA ASN A 131 -3.69 13.05 22.00
C ASN A 131 -2.84 12.54 20.81
N LYS A 132 -2.92 11.22 20.54
CA LYS A 132 -2.25 10.56 19.40
C LYS A 132 -2.59 11.20 18.06
N ARG A 133 -3.84 11.66 17.90
CA ARG A 133 -4.34 12.31 16.70
C ARG A 133 -3.68 13.67 16.47
N LEU A 134 -3.55 14.49 17.52
CA LEU A 134 -2.86 15.79 17.43
C LEU A 134 -1.38 15.62 17.07
N ALA A 135 -0.73 14.61 17.66
CA ALA A 135 0.65 14.25 17.30
C ALA A 135 0.76 13.86 15.82
N TYR A 136 -0.23 13.12 15.30
CA TYR A 136 -0.25 12.71 13.90
C TYR A 136 -0.58 13.87 12.95
N GLU A 137 -1.51 14.75 13.30
CA GLU A 137 -1.80 15.97 12.54
C GLU A 137 -0.54 16.83 12.40
N LYS A 138 0.24 17.00 13.48
CA LYS A 138 1.51 17.72 13.40
C LYS A 138 2.54 17.06 12.49
N TYR A 139 2.58 15.73 12.52
CA TYR A 139 3.43 14.95 11.63
C TYR A 139 3.07 15.19 10.16
N CYS A 140 1.78 15.15 9.81
CA CYS A 140 1.28 15.38 8.46
C CYS A 140 1.56 16.81 7.96
N GLU A 141 1.26 17.84 8.76
CA GLU A 141 1.56 19.24 8.42
C GLU A 141 3.04 19.44 8.06
N THR A 142 3.93 18.87 8.87
CA THR A 142 5.37 19.00 8.66
C THR A 142 5.80 18.26 7.39
N LEU A 143 5.20 17.10 7.13
CA LEU A 143 5.50 16.29 5.96
C LEU A 143 5.08 16.97 4.65
N GLU A 144 3.91 17.63 4.65
CA GLU A 144 3.41 18.42 3.52
C GLU A 144 4.29 19.64 3.26
N SER A 145 4.66 20.36 4.32
CA SER A 145 5.56 21.52 4.22
C SER A 145 6.91 21.14 3.58
N VAL A 146 7.49 20.01 3.99
CA VAL A 146 8.74 19.48 3.41
C VAL A 146 8.57 19.08 1.95
N TRP A 147 7.41 18.54 1.59
CA TRP A 147 7.13 18.18 0.21
C TRP A 147 7.08 19.41 -0.69
N LEU A 148 6.28 20.41 -0.31
CA LEU A 148 6.15 21.67 -1.06
C LEU A 148 7.50 22.38 -1.21
N SER A 149 8.34 22.40 -0.17
CA SER A 149 9.66 23.03 -0.23
C SER A 149 10.65 22.33 -1.14
N THR A 150 10.45 21.04 -1.45
CA THR A 150 11.37 20.23 -2.25
C THR A 150 10.95 20.14 -3.72
N THR A 151 9.67 20.39 -4.03
CA THR A 151 9.14 20.36 -5.40
C THR A 151 9.07 21.73 -6.08
N LEU A 152 9.21 22.83 -5.31
CA LEU A 152 9.16 24.21 -5.81
C LEU A 152 10.55 24.90 -5.81
N SER A 153 11.61 24.14 -5.52
CA SER A 153 13.02 24.55 -5.55
C SER A 153 13.73 23.94 -6.75
#